data_AF-A0A7W8AGK1-F1
#
_entry.id   AF-A0A7W8AGK1-F1
#
_cell.length_a   1.000
_cell.length_b   1.000
_cell.length_c   1.000
_cell.angle_alpha   90.00
_cell.angle_beta   90.00
_cell.angle_gamma   90.00
#
_symmetry.space_group_name_H-M   'P 1'
#
loop_
_entity.id
_entity.type
_entity.pdbx_description
1 polymer ?
#
loop_
_entity_poly.entity_id
_entity_poly.type
_entity_poly.pdbx_seq_one_letter_code
_entity_poly.pdbx_strand_id
1 'polypeptide(L)'
;MSAQTQTSHSGGQFHRRYRQDEKPIGFSLNGVAQVGRLGDTVLTAIMAVSSHVRQTEFTGENRAGFCLIGACQDCYVMTEEGQRLRACTTPLQEGMRFVTAIPVDAGV
;
A
#
# COMPACT_ATOMS: atom_id res chain seq x y z
N MET A 1 11.96 -28.68 1.88
CA MET A 1 11.43 -27.35 2.27
C MET A 1 11.09 -26.63 0.98
N SER A 2 9.85 -26.77 0.50
CA SER A 2 9.44 -26.21 -0.79
C SER A 2 9.09 -24.74 -0.64
N ALA A 3 9.83 -23.86 -1.33
CA ALA A 3 9.49 -22.46 -1.47
C ALA A 3 8.16 -22.36 -2.21
N GLN A 4 7.11 -21.91 -1.53
CA GLN A 4 5.80 -21.69 -2.14
C GLN A 4 5.89 -20.40 -2.95
N THR A 5 5.83 -20.53 -4.28
CA THR A 5 5.65 -19.41 -5.20
C THR A 5 4.31 -18.75 -4.90
N GLN A 6 4.32 -17.63 -4.17
CA GLN A 6 3.12 -16.85 -3.90
C GLN A 6 2.60 -16.26 -5.21
N THR A 7 1.43 -16.73 -5.63
CA THR A 7 0.64 -16.16 -6.72
C THR A 7 0.21 -14.74 -6.33
N SER A 8 0.83 -13.74 -6.95
CA SER A 8 0.42 -12.34 -6.83
C SER A 8 -1.00 -12.17 -7.35
N HIS A 9 -1.97 -11.95 -6.45
CA HIS A 9 -3.27 -11.41 -6.85
C HIS A 9 -3.06 -9.95 -7.27
N SER A 10 -3.09 -9.69 -8.57
CA SER A 10 -2.79 -8.40 -9.21
C SER A 10 -3.99 -7.43 -9.25
N GLY A 11 -4.93 -7.58 -8.31
CA GLY A 11 -6.10 -6.70 -8.17
C GLY A 11 -6.15 -6.04 -6.80
N GLY A 12 -6.77 -4.87 -6.72
CA GLY A 12 -7.11 -4.22 -5.46
C GLY A 12 -8.03 -5.10 -4.61
N GLN A 13 -7.81 -5.14 -3.29
CA GLN A 13 -8.68 -5.85 -2.35
C GLN A 13 -9.88 -5.03 -1.89
N PHE A 14 -9.80 -3.69 -1.95
CA PHE A 14 -10.87 -2.81 -1.46
C PHE A 14 -11.72 -2.28 -2.60
N HIS A 15 -13.03 -2.46 -2.47
CA HIS A 15 -14.02 -1.88 -3.38
C HIS A 15 -14.70 -0.67 -2.74
N ARG A 16 -14.57 0.49 -3.39
CA ARG A 16 -15.15 1.74 -2.89
C ARG A 16 -16.68 1.71 -3.03
N ARG A 17 -17.37 1.67 -1.89
CA ARG A 17 -18.84 1.75 -1.81
C ARG A 17 -19.38 3.15 -1.54
N TYR A 18 -18.61 3.98 -0.84
CA TYR A 18 -18.95 5.36 -0.52
C TYR A 18 -17.88 6.31 -1.06
N ARG A 19 -18.19 7.61 -1.17
CA ARG A 19 -17.23 8.63 -1.63
C ARG A 19 -16.70 8.39 -3.05
N GLN A 20 -17.55 7.87 -3.95
CA GLN A 20 -17.15 7.57 -5.34
C GLN A 20 -16.85 8.84 -6.14
N ASP A 21 -17.59 9.91 -5.85
CA ASP A 21 -17.55 11.21 -6.55
C ASP A 21 -16.79 12.29 -5.77
N GLU A 22 -16.16 11.94 -4.66
CA GLU A 22 -15.27 12.86 -3.95
C GLU A 22 -14.12 13.31 -4.85
N LYS A 23 -13.57 14.48 -4.54
CA LYS A 23 -12.46 15.06 -5.31
C LYS A 23 -11.35 14.00 -5.51
N PRO A 24 -10.92 13.73 -6.75
CA PRO A 24 -9.79 12.85 -7.02
C PRO A 24 -8.50 13.37 -6.38
N ILE A 25 -7.69 12.47 -5.82
CA ILE A 25 -6.37 12.77 -5.28
C ILE A 25 -5.34 11.90 -6.02
N GLY A 26 -4.40 12.54 -6.72
CA GLY A 26 -3.33 11.86 -7.44
C GLY A 26 -2.22 11.40 -6.52
N PHE A 27 -1.73 10.18 -6.74
CA PHE A 27 -0.56 9.61 -6.06
C PHE A 27 0.17 8.63 -6.98
N SER A 28 1.38 8.17 -6.62
CA SER A 28 2.05 7.07 -7.32
C SER A 28 2.26 5.86 -6.42
N LEU A 29 2.17 4.67 -7.02
CA LEU A 29 2.50 3.40 -6.40
C LEU A 29 3.47 2.65 -7.31
N ASN A 30 4.69 2.39 -6.84
CA ASN A 30 5.75 1.75 -7.61
C ASN A 30 5.99 2.46 -8.96
N GLY A 31 6.06 3.81 -8.95
CA GLY A 31 6.20 4.63 -10.15
C GLY A 31 4.95 4.72 -11.06
N VAL A 32 3.88 3.97 -10.79
CA VAL A 32 2.64 4.01 -11.58
C VAL A 32 1.70 5.05 -10.98
N ALA A 33 1.20 5.97 -11.82
CA ALA A 33 0.22 6.97 -11.41
C ALA A 33 -1.13 6.30 -11.05
N GLN A 34 -1.68 6.67 -9.91
CA GLN A 34 -2.92 6.16 -9.35
C GLN A 34 -3.80 7.31 -8.84
N VAL A 35 -5.08 7.00 -8.61
CA VAL A 35 -6.06 8.00 -8.20
C VAL A 35 -6.85 7.50 -6.99
N GLY A 36 -6.69 8.18 -5.86
CA GLY A 36 -7.51 8.03 -4.67
C GLY A 36 -8.66 9.05 -4.64
N ARG A 37 -9.26 9.22 -3.46
CA ARG A 37 -10.33 10.18 -3.23
C ARG A 37 -10.04 11.00 -1.97
N LEU A 38 -10.50 12.25 -1.95
CA LEU A 38 -10.43 13.08 -0.75
C LEU A 38 -11.08 12.33 0.43
N GLY A 39 -10.36 12.30 1.56
CA GLY A 39 -10.79 11.57 2.76
C GLY A 39 -10.37 10.10 2.80
N ASP A 40 -9.68 9.58 1.77
CA ASP A 40 -9.00 8.30 1.88
C ASP A 40 -7.82 8.37 2.88
N THR A 41 -7.55 7.23 3.51
CA THR A 41 -6.24 6.98 4.11
C THR A 41 -5.31 6.44 3.03
N VAL A 42 -4.00 6.48 3.27
CA VAL A 42 -3.03 5.85 2.37
C VAL A 42 -3.34 4.36 2.18
N LEU A 43 -3.77 3.65 3.23
CA LEU A 43 -4.13 2.24 3.12
C LEU A 43 -5.33 2.03 2.19
N THR A 44 -6.41 2.78 2.35
CA THR A 44 -7.61 2.59 1.52
C THR A 44 -7.35 2.92 0.05
N ALA A 45 -6.49 3.91 -0.21
CA ALA A 45 -6.07 4.26 -1.56
C ALA A 45 -5.23 3.15 -2.21
N ILE A 46 -4.22 2.63 -1.51
CA ILE A 46 -3.36 1.56 -2.04
C ILE A 46 -4.15 0.26 -2.22
N MET A 47 -4.94 -0.16 -1.22
CA MET A 47 -5.69 -1.42 -1.29
C MET A 47 -6.81 -1.41 -2.34
N ALA A 48 -7.20 -0.23 -2.85
CA ALA A 48 -8.14 -0.14 -3.97
C ALA A 48 -7.51 -0.54 -5.32
N VAL A 49 -6.17 -0.51 -5.42
CA VAL A 49 -5.43 -0.77 -6.67
C VAL A 49 -4.36 -1.86 -6.53
N SER A 50 -4.05 -2.29 -5.30
CA SER A 50 -3.03 -3.28 -4.97
C SER A 50 -3.56 -4.28 -3.94
N SER A 51 -2.93 -5.45 -3.91
CA SER A 51 -3.17 -6.49 -2.91
C SER A 51 -2.31 -6.39 -1.67
N HIS A 52 -1.34 -5.48 -1.60
CA HIS A 52 -0.47 -5.34 -0.45
C HIS A 52 0.12 -3.93 -0.35
N VAL A 53 0.61 -3.57 0.84
CA VAL A 53 1.28 -2.28 1.10
C VAL A 53 2.79 -2.43 1.33
N ARG A 54 3.25 -3.65 1.65
CA ARG A 54 4.67 -3.96 1.81
C ARG A 54 4.92 -5.45 1.62
N GLN A 55 6.18 -5.79 1.47
CA GLN A 55 6.71 -7.13 1.73
C GLN A 55 7.45 -7.13 3.07
N THR A 56 7.49 -8.28 3.75
CA THR A 56 8.32 -8.43 4.94
C THR A 56 9.79 -8.54 4.56
N GLU A 57 10.65 -7.94 5.37
CA GLU A 57 12.10 -7.96 5.20
C GLU A 57 12.74 -9.34 5.46
N PHE A 58 12.05 -10.21 6.20
CA PHE A 58 12.57 -11.52 6.59
C PHE A 58 12.10 -12.67 5.70
N THR A 59 10.85 -12.62 5.25
CA THR A 59 10.22 -13.73 4.50
C THR A 59 9.82 -13.35 3.08
N GLY A 60 9.85 -12.06 2.73
CA GLY A 60 9.37 -11.56 1.44
C GLY A 60 7.86 -11.65 1.27
N GLU A 61 7.13 -12.09 2.30
CA GLU A 61 5.68 -12.26 2.22
C GLU A 61 4.97 -10.91 2.10
N ASN A 62 3.93 -10.88 1.26
CA ASN A 62 3.08 -9.72 1.12
C ASN A 62 2.27 -9.45 2.40
N ARG A 63 2.17 -8.19 2.80
CA ARG A 63 1.33 -7.74 3.92
C ARG A 63 0.32 -6.70 3.46
N ALA A 64 -0.94 -6.96 3.78
CA ALA A 64 -2.07 -6.05 3.61
C ALA A 64 -2.55 -5.64 5.00
N GLY A 65 -2.60 -4.33 5.28
CA GLY A 65 -3.09 -3.85 6.57
C GLY A 65 -4.55 -4.28 6.82
N PHE A 66 -4.83 -4.91 7.96
CA PHE A 66 -6.16 -5.49 8.25
C PHE A 66 -7.00 -4.65 9.20
N CYS A 67 -6.41 -4.12 10.28
CA CYS A 67 -7.19 -3.63 11.42
C CYS A 67 -7.83 -2.25 11.25
N LEU A 68 -7.31 -1.40 10.36
CA LEU A 68 -7.75 0.00 10.15
C LEU A 68 -7.74 0.91 11.40
N ILE A 69 -7.25 0.45 12.54
CA ILE A 69 -7.21 1.20 13.82
C ILE A 69 -5.80 1.61 14.26
N GLY A 70 -4.78 1.34 13.44
CA GLY A 70 -3.40 1.70 13.74
C GLY A 70 -2.64 0.76 14.69
N ALA A 71 -3.12 -0.47 14.92
CA ALA A 71 -2.50 -1.42 15.85
C ALA A 71 -1.60 -2.48 15.20
N CYS A 72 -2.00 -3.08 14.06
CA CYS A 72 -1.45 -4.36 13.59
C CYS A 72 -0.05 -4.35 12.96
N GLN A 73 0.60 -3.18 12.80
CA GLN A 73 1.92 -2.96 12.17
C GLN A 73 2.06 -3.41 10.69
N ASP A 74 1.22 -4.32 10.20
CA ASP A 74 1.22 -4.76 8.81
C ASP A 74 0.78 -3.68 7.82
N CYS A 75 0.22 -2.57 8.29
CA CYS A 75 -0.19 -1.44 7.45
C CYS A 75 0.96 -0.44 7.16
N TYR A 76 2.22 -0.74 7.49
CA TYR A 76 3.32 0.14 7.11
C TYR A 76 3.56 0.13 5.60
N VAL A 77 3.89 1.30 5.06
CA VAL A 77 4.31 1.51 3.66
C VAL A 77 5.52 2.44 3.64
N MET A 78 6.37 2.29 2.64
CA MET A 78 7.50 3.19 2.40
C MET A 78 7.13 4.23 1.35
N THR A 79 7.57 5.46 1.54
CA THR A 79 7.58 6.46 0.46
C THR A 79 8.78 6.25 -0.46
N GLU A 80 8.73 6.79 -1.68
CA GLU A 80 9.89 6.75 -2.60
C GLU A 80 11.13 7.46 -1.99
N GLU A 81 10.93 8.43 -1.09
CA GLU A 81 11.98 9.14 -0.37
C GLU A 81 12.51 8.37 0.86
N GLY A 82 12.04 7.13 1.08
CA GLY A 82 12.51 6.25 2.15
C GLY A 82 11.87 6.49 3.52
N GLN A 83 10.79 7.28 3.60
CA GLN A 83 10.06 7.45 4.86
C GLN A 83 9.08 6.30 5.10
N ARG A 84 9.03 5.79 6.34
CA ARG A 84 8.04 4.77 6.73
C ARG A 84 6.79 5.40 7.32
N LEU A 85 5.64 5.12 6.71
CA LEU A 85 4.34 5.67 7.14
C LEU A 85 3.38 4.57 7.57
N ARG A 86 2.55 4.86 8.57
CA ARG A 86 1.43 4.00 8.98
C ARG A 86 0.23 4.26 8.06
N ALA A 87 0.10 3.47 7.00
CA ALA A 87 -0.87 3.73 5.94
C ALA A 87 -2.32 3.80 6.43
N CYS A 88 -2.67 3.01 7.45
CA CYS A 88 -4.04 2.91 7.94
C CYS A 88 -4.56 4.12 8.72
N THR A 89 -3.70 5.05 9.13
CA THR A 89 -4.09 6.26 9.87
C THR A 89 -3.60 7.54 9.22
N THR A 90 -2.68 7.45 8.25
CA THR A 90 -2.20 8.61 7.50
C THR A 90 -3.21 8.97 6.41
N PRO A 91 -3.71 10.22 6.37
CA PRO A 91 -4.53 10.72 5.27
C PRO A 91 -3.75 10.73 3.95
N LEU A 92 -4.41 10.37 2.84
CA LEU A 92 -3.83 10.53 1.52
C LEU A 92 -3.77 12.02 1.16
N GLN A 93 -2.64 12.45 0.60
CA GLN A 93 -2.45 13.80 0.07
C GLN A 93 -1.94 13.76 -1.37
N GLU A 94 -2.22 14.81 -2.12
CA GLU A 94 -1.81 14.95 -3.53
C GLU A 94 -0.31 14.82 -3.69
N GLY A 95 0.12 14.05 -4.70
CA GLY A 95 1.53 13.92 -5.07
C GLY A 95 2.35 12.98 -4.19
N MET A 96 1.75 12.30 -3.21
CA MET A 96 2.43 11.26 -2.44
C MET A 96 2.88 10.10 -3.34
N ARG A 97 4.02 9.49 -2.99
CA ARG A 97 4.68 8.46 -3.79
C ARG A 97 5.09 7.29 -2.91
N PHE A 98 4.65 6.09 -3.24
CA PHE A 98 4.83 4.90 -2.40
C PHE A 98 5.51 3.76 -3.14
N VAL A 99 6.27 2.95 -2.39
CA VAL A 99 6.85 1.68 -2.86
C VAL A 99 6.40 0.54 -1.96
N THR A 100 6.05 -0.60 -2.57
CA THR A 100 5.58 -1.80 -1.85
C THR A 100 6.54 -2.98 -1.96
N ALA A 101 7.47 -2.94 -2.92
CA ALA A 101 8.50 -3.94 -3.10
C ALA A 101 9.78 -3.55 -2.33
N ILE A 102 10.49 -4.56 -1.84
CA ILE A 102 11.87 -4.38 -1.37
C ILE A 102 12.78 -4.39 -2.60
N PRO A 103 13.71 -3.42 -2.78
CA PRO A 103 14.72 -3.51 -3.82
C PRO A 103 15.51 -4.81 -3.63
N VAL A 104 15.54 -5.65 -4.66
CA VAL A 104 16.10 -7.02 -4.60
C VAL A 104 17.61 -7.02 -4.27
N ASP A 105 18.26 -5.86 -4.37
CA ASP A 105 19.69 -5.65 -4.10
C ASP A 105 20.00 -5.01 -2.74
N ALA A 106 18.98 -4.75 -1.89
CA ALA A 106 19.17 -4.34 -0.50
C ALA A 106 19.55 -5.58 0.35
N GLY A 107 20.73 -6.13 0.05
CA GLY A 107 21.27 -7.30 0.71
C GLY A 107 21.43 -7.12 2.22
N VAL A 108 21.17 -8.21 2.93
CA VAL A 108 21.72 -8.49 4.27
C VAL A 108 23.24 -8.60 4.17
#